data_AF-X1DQG7-F1
#
_entry.id   AF-X1DQG7-F1
#
_cell.length_a   1.000
_cell.length_b   1.000
_cell.length_c   1.000
_cell.angle_alpha   90.00
_cell.angle_beta   90.00
_cell.angle_gamma   90.00
#
_symmetry.space_group_name_H-M   'P 1'
#
loop_
_entity.id
_entity.type
_entity.pdbx_description
1 polymer ?
#
loop_
_entity_poly.entity_id
_entity_poly.type
_entity_poly.pdbx_seq_one_letter_code
_entity_poly.pdbx_strand_id
1 'polypeptide(L)'
;MDSNSVEFIKQKEIKEKVKEIEKRVTKYIIDNISFVTFQIDDKDKRLELESKIISTVSCCDECKPFPNWLGLSSPKEKIRKSGLWLVNELCKTPLSESDLKELKNILENAGYNI
;
A
#
# COMPACT_ATOMS: atom_id res chain seq x y z
N MET A 1 18.67 -5.23 42.02
CA MET A 1 18.59 -5.60 40.59
C MET A 1 19.66 -4.82 39.87
N ASP A 2 20.50 -5.48 39.08
CA ASP A 2 21.49 -4.79 38.26
C ASP A 2 20.82 -4.11 37.06
N SER A 3 21.52 -3.14 36.46
CA SER A 3 21.00 -2.34 35.34
C SER A 3 20.56 -3.21 34.15
N ASN A 4 21.23 -4.36 33.94
CA ASN A 4 20.93 -5.30 32.86
C ASN A 4 19.58 -5.99 33.06
N SER A 5 19.24 -6.35 34.29
CA SER A 5 17.94 -6.98 34.61
C SER A 5 16.77 -6.01 34.37
N VAL A 6 16.94 -4.73 34.68
CA VAL A 6 15.92 -3.69 34.47
C VAL A 6 15.69 -3.44 32.98
N GLU A 7 16.76 -3.38 32.19
CA GLU A 7 16.68 -3.16 30.75
C GLU A 7 16.00 -4.33 30.02
N PHE A 8 16.28 -5.56 30.42
CA PHE A 8 15.63 -6.76 29.86
C PHE A 8 14.11 -6.78 30.13
N ILE A 9 13.68 -6.39 31.34
CA ILE A 9 12.25 -6.29 31.69
C ILE A 9 11.57 -5.23 30.83
N LYS A 10 12.19 -4.05 30.67
CA LYS A 10 11.65 -2.97 29.85
C LYS A 10 11.51 -3.36 28.38
N GLN A 11 12.48 -4.09 27.83
CA GLN A 11 12.40 -4.63 26.47
C GLN A 11 11.24 -5.64 26.32
N LYS A 12 11.05 -6.51 27.32
CA LYS A 12 9.94 -7.47 27.35
C LYS A 12 8.58 -6.78 27.39
N GLU A 13 8.43 -5.73 28.20
CA GLU A 13 7.20 -4.93 28.27
C GLU A 13 6.90 -4.19 26.96
N ILE A 14 7.92 -3.59 26.32
CA ILE A 14 7.78 -2.95 25.00
C ILE A 14 7.32 -3.99 23.97
N LYS A 15 7.92 -5.17 23.98
CA LYS A 15 7.57 -6.25 23.05
C LYS A 15 6.11 -6.69 23.19
N GLU A 16 5.61 -6.83 24.41
CA GLU A 16 4.19 -7.17 24.62
C GLU A 16 3.26 -6.03 24.16
N LYS A 17 3.61 -4.76 24.43
CA LYS A 17 2.83 -3.61 23.93
C LYS A 17 2.78 -3.54 22.40
N VAL A 18 3.92 -3.75 21.73
CA VAL A 18 3.97 -3.80 20.26
C VAL A 18 3.09 -4.94 19.75
N LYS A 19 3.16 -6.13 20.36
CA LYS A 19 2.32 -7.27 19.98
C LYS A 19 0.82 -6.98 20.12
N GLU A 20 0.41 -6.27 21.16
CA GLU A 20 -0.98 -5.84 21.32
C GLU A 20 -1.40 -4.84 20.25
N ILE A 21 -0.54 -3.88 19.90
CA ILE A 21 -0.78 -2.91 18.84
C ILE A 21 -0.91 -3.62 17.49
N GLU A 22 0.03 -4.50 17.14
CA GLU A 22 0.01 -5.28 15.89
C GLU A 22 -1.27 -6.09 15.73
N LYS A 23 -1.76 -6.71 16.83
CA LYS A 23 -3.05 -7.41 16.83
C LYS A 23 -4.22 -6.47 16.52
N ARG A 24 -4.24 -5.28 17.11
CA ARG A 24 -5.30 -4.28 16.87
C ARG A 24 -5.26 -3.76 15.44
N VAL A 25 -4.06 -3.45 14.93
CA VAL A 25 -3.86 -3.01 13.54
C VAL A 25 -4.29 -4.10 12.57
N THR A 26 -3.86 -5.35 12.78
CA THR A 26 -4.25 -6.49 11.95
C THR A 26 -5.76 -6.68 11.92
N LYS A 27 -6.41 -6.65 13.10
CA LYS A 27 -7.87 -6.76 13.18
C LYS A 27 -8.55 -5.63 12.40
N TYR A 28 -8.09 -4.39 12.57
CA TYR A 28 -8.65 -3.25 11.84
C TYR A 28 -8.53 -3.42 10.32
N ILE A 29 -7.36 -3.86 9.83
CA ILE A 29 -7.13 -4.10 8.40
C ILE A 29 -8.08 -5.17 7.86
N ILE A 30 -8.19 -6.32 8.55
CA ILE A 30 -9.07 -7.43 8.13
C ILE A 30 -10.54 -6.99 8.13
N ASP A 31 -10.97 -6.24 9.14
CA ASP A 31 -12.37 -5.85 9.31
C ASP A 31 -12.81 -4.71 8.37
N ASN A 32 -11.89 -3.83 7.95
CA ASN A 32 -12.23 -2.58 7.24
C ASN A 32 -11.64 -2.47 5.83
N ILE A 33 -10.74 -3.37 5.41
CA ILE A 33 -10.07 -3.30 4.12
C ILE A 33 -10.32 -4.58 3.35
N SER A 34 -10.83 -4.44 2.13
CA SER A 34 -10.93 -5.51 1.15
C SER A 34 -9.85 -5.37 0.09
N PHE A 35 -9.33 -6.50 -0.40
CA PHE A 35 -8.35 -6.53 -1.47
C PHE A 35 -8.84 -7.42 -2.61
N VAL A 36 -8.48 -7.05 -3.83
CA VAL A 36 -8.70 -7.86 -5.03
C VAL A 36 -7.37 -8.46 -5.46
N THR A 37 -7.33 -9.77 -5.67
CA THR A 37 -6.12 -10.49 -6.11
C THR A 37 -6.42 -11.29 -7.37
N PHE A 38 -5.60 -11.11 -8.40
CA PHE A 38 -5.75 -11.80 -9.69
C PHE A 38 -4.38 -12.19 -10.24
N GLN A 39 -4.36 -13.26 -11.03
CA GLN A 39 -3.13 -13.84 -11.57
C GLN A 39 -2.82 -13.25 -12.95
N ILE A 40 -1.55 -12.88 -13.16
CA ILE A 40 -0.96 -12.58 -14.46
C ILE A 40 0.36 -13.34 -14.54
N ASP A 41 0.43 -14.31 -15.45
CA ASP A 41 1.60 -15.18 -15.61
C ASP A 41 2.77 -14.47 -16.29
N ASP A 42 2.46 -13.61 -17.26
CA ASP A 42 3.47 -12.85 -17.97
C ASP A 42 4.04 -11.72 -17.08
N LYS A 43 5.36 -11.78 -16.84
CA LYS A 43 6.03 -10.86 -15.93
C LYS A 43 5.99 -9.42 -16.45
N ASP A 44 6.22 -9.21 -17.74
CA ASP A 44 6.35 -7.88 -18.30
C ASP A 44 4.98 -7.18 -18.32
N LYS A 45 3.93 -7.92 -18.70
CA LYS A 45 2.54 -7.49 -18.59
C LYS A 45 2.14 -7.14 -17.15
N ARG A 46 2.56 -7.96 -16.17
CA ARG A 46 2.29 -7.69 -14.76
C ARG A 46 2.97 -6.39 -14.29
N LEU A 47 4.23 -6.18 -14.66
CA LEU A 47 4.98 -4.96 -14.32
C LEU A 47 4.41 -3.72 -15.02
N GLU A 48 3.98 -3.86 -16.28
CA GLU A 48 3.31 -2.79 -17.02
C GLU A 48 2.01 -2.40 -16.32
N LEU A 49 1.17 -3.38 -15.95
CA LEU A 49 -0.09 -3.12 -15.27
C LEU A 49 0.14 -2.50 -13.88
N GLU A 50 1.12 -2.99 -13.12
CA GLU A 50 1.53 -2.38 -11.84
C GLU A 50 1.89 -0.90 -12.04
N SER A 51 2.71 -0.60 -13.06
CA SER A 51 3.14 0.75 -13.40
C SER A 51 1.96 1.66 -13.73
N LYS A 52 1.03 1.19 -14.57
CA LYS A 52 -0.16 1.93 -14.97
C LYS A 52 -1.13 2.17 -13.82
N ILE A 53 -1.35 1.18 -12.95
CA ILE A 53 -2.21 1.33 -11.77
C ILE A 53 -1.64 2.40 -10.82
N ILE A 54 -0.34 2.30 -10.49
CA ILE A 54 0.33 3.30 -9.63
C ILE A 54 0.30 4.68 -10.27
N SER A 55 0.57 4.77 -11.58
CA SER A 55 0.54 6.02 -12.34
C SER A 55 -0.85 6.65 -12.32
N THR A 56 -1.91 5.87 -12.46
CA THR A 56 -3.30 6.37 -12.45
C THR A 56 -3.64 7.09 -11.15
N VAL A 57 -3.27 6.51 -9.99
CA VAL A 57 -3.53 7.14 -8.70
C VAL A 57 -2.58 8.31 -8.44
N SER A 58 -1.29 8.16 -8.78
CA SER A 58 -0.29 9.21 -8.54
C SER A 58 -0.45 10.44 -9.44
N CYS A 59 -1.01 10.30 -10.65
CA CYS A 59 -1.35 11.40 -11.56
C CYS A 59 -2.71 12.06 -11.27
N CYS A 60 -3.49 11.54 -10.33
CA CYS A 60 -4.84 12.02 -10.07
C CYS A 60 -4.79 13.30 -9.22
N ASP A 61 -5.11 14.45 -9.82
CA ASP A 61 -5.07 15.76 -9.15
C ASP A 61 -6.03 15.88 -7.96
N GLU A 62 -7.11 15.09 -7.97
CA GLU A 62 -8.12 15.02 -6.92
C GLU A 62 -7.75 14.03 -5.81
N CYS A 63 -6.90 13.04 -6.11
CA CYS A 63 -6.52 11.97 -5.19
C CYS A 63 -5.43 12.49 -4.25
N LYS A 64 -5.82 12.90 -3.04
CA LYS A 64 -4.88 13.45 -2.05
C LYS A 64 -4.88 12.65 -0.77
N PRO A 65 -3.70 12.48 -0.13
CA PRO A 65 -3.64 11.88 1.18
C PRO A 65 -4.34 12.76 2.20
N PHE A 66 -4.74 12.14 3.31
CA PHE A 66 -5.26 12.88 4.46
C PHE A 66 -4.25 13.96 4.91
N PRO A 67 -4.68 15.18 5.30
CA PRO A 67 -3.76 16.29 5.60
C PRO A 67 -2.72 16.01 6.68
N ASN A 68 -3.01 15.10 7.62
CA ASN A 68 -2.06 14.71 8.68
C ASN A 68 -1.34 13.38 8.39
N TRP A 69 -1.36 12.92 7.15
CA TRP A 69 -0.62 11.74 6.76
C TRP A 69 0.88 11.99 6.83
N LEU A 70 1.60 11.14 7.56
CA LEU A 70 3.03 11.30 7.86
C LEU A 70 3.92 11.36 6.61
N GLY A 71 3.44 10.88 5.46
CA GLY A 71 4.18 10.87 4.20
C GLY A 71 4.47 12.28 3.68
N LEU A 72 3.64 13.26 4.06
CA LEU A 72 3.85 14.67 3.74
C LEU A 72 5.12 15.25 4.39
N SER A 73 5.60 14.64 5.47
CA SER A 73 6.86 15.01 6.14
C SER A 73 8.03 14.09 5.79
N SER A 74 7.85 13.16 4.84
CA SER A 74 8.90 12.23 4.42
C SER A 74 10.15 12.97 3.95
N PRO A 75 11.38 12.51 4.25
CA PRO A 75 12.60 13.11 3.69
C PRO A 75 12.68 12.93 2.16
N LYS A 76 11.99 11.92 1.60
CA LYS A 76 11.96 11.67 0.16
C LYS A 76 10.91 12.56 -0.51
N GLU A 77 11.37 13.47 -1.35
CA GLU A 77 10.51 14.40 -2.09
C GLU A 77 9.44 13.70 -2.92
N LYS A 78 9.79 12.58 -3.56
CA LYS A 78 8.85 11.77 -4.35
C LYS A 78 7.63 11.33 -3.54
N ILE A 79 7.81 10.94 -2.27
CA ILE A 79 6.73 10.52 -1.37
C ILE A 79 5.87 11.73 -0.99
N ARG A 80 6.50 12.87 -0.65
CA ARG A 80 5.76 14.09 -0.29
C ARG A 80 4.89 14.60 -1.43
N LYS A 81 5.45 14.62 -2.65
CA LYS A 81 4.78 15.17 -3.83
C LYS A 81 3.70 14.25 -4.40
N SER A 82 3.94 12.94 -4.42
CA SER A 82 2.97 11.99 -4.99
C SER A 82 1.79 11.70 -4.08
N GLY A 83 1.91 11.97 -2.77
CA GLY A 83 0.89 11.56 -1.82
C GLY A 83 0.82 10.05 -1.59
N LEU A 84 1.83 9.30 -2.05
CA LEU A 84 1.91 7.84 -1.94
C LEU A 84 3.20 7.39 -1.26
N TRP A 85 3.16 6.28 -0.51
CA TRP A 85 4.36 5.69 0.10
C TRP A 85 5.22 4.91 -0.90
N LEU A 86 5.39 5.47 -2.10
CA LEU A 86 6.06 4.90 -3.25
C LEU A 86 7.07 5.90 -3.83
N VAL A 87 8.08 5.40 -4.53
CA VAL A 87 9.10 6.22 -5.23
C VAL A 87 9.33 5.80 -6.68
N ASN A 88 8.82 4.63 -7.04
CA ASN A 88 8.87 4.04 -8.38
C ASN A 88 7.49 4.18 -9.03
N GLU A 89 7.46 4.13 -10.35
CA GLU A 89 6.22 4.13 -11.14
C GLU A 89 5.28 5.33 -10.92
N LEU A 90 5.77 6.37 -10.24
CA LEU A 90 5.02 7.60 -9.98
C LEU A 90 4.91 8.42 -11.26
N CYS A 91 3.68 8.86 -11.54
CA CYS A 91 3.32 9.76 -12.63
C CYS A 91 3.91 9.40 -14.01
N LYS A 92 3.91 8.11 -14.38
CA LYS A 92 4.23 7.67 -15.74
C LYS A 92 2.95 7.66 -16.60
N THR A 93 2.71 6.60 -17.35
CA THR A 93 1.51 6.44 -18.18
C THR A 93 0.38 5.85 -17.33
N PRO A 94 -0.75 6.56 -17.16
CA PRO A 94 -1.92 6.02 -16.46
C PRO A 94 -2.64 4.95 -17.31
N LEU A 95 -3.60 4.26 -16.70
CA LEU A 95 -4.49 3.33 -17.41
C LEU A 95 -5.31 4.09 -18.46
N SER A 96 -5.36 3.53 -19.67
CA SER A 96 -6.26 3.92 -20.73
C SER A 96 -7.60 3.17 -20.66
N GLU A 97 -8.58 3.61 -21.44
CA GLU A 97 -9.87 2.91 -21.59
C GLU A 97 -9.71 1.45 -22.05
N SER A 98 -8.73 1.16 -22.90
CA SER A 98 -8.42 -0.23 -23.29
C SER A 98 -7.85 -1.04 -22.13
N ASP A 99 -6.98 -0.43 -21.32
CA ASP A 99 -6.40 -1.11 -20.15
C ASP A 99 -7.49 -1.43 -19.11
N LEU A 100 -8.46 -0.52 -18.92
CA LEU A 100 -9.59 -0.74 -18.01
C LEU A 100 -10.48 -1.89 -18.48
N LYS A 101 -10.78 -1.97 -19.79
CA LYS A 101 -11.54 -3.09 -20.36
C LYS A 101 -10.81 -4.41 -20.20
N GLU A 102 -9.51 -4.42 -20.44
CA GLU A 102 -8.69 -5.61 -20.24
C GLU A 102 -8.67 -6.05 -18.78
N LEU A 103 -8.46 -5.11 -17.85
CA LEU A 103 -8.46 -5.38 -16.41
C LEU A 103 -9.82 -5.94 -15.97
N LYS A 104 -10.92 -5.35 -16.46
CA LYS A 104 -12.28 -5.86 -16.20
C LYS A 104 -12.42 -7.32 -16.65
N ASN A 105 -12.02 -7.64 -17.88
CA ASN A 105 -12.08 -9.01 -18.39
C ASN A 105 -11.22 -9.98 -17.55
N ILE A 106 -10.03 -9.56 -17.11
CA ILE A 106 -9.16 -10.37 -16.24
C ILE A 106 -9.87 -10.68 -14.91
N LEU A 107 -10.52 -9.68 -14.31
CA LEU A 107 -11.20 -9.82 -13.03
C LEU A 107 -12.46 -10.69 -13.14
N GLU A 108 -13.25 -10.52 -14.20
CA GLU A 108 -14.40 -11.38 -14.48
C GLU A 108 -13.98 -12.85 -14.66
N ASN A 109 -12.91 -13.10 -15.42
CA ASN A 109 -12.36 -14.44 -15.60
C ASN A 109 -11.78 -15.03 -14.30
N ALA A 110 -11.33 -14.20 -13.37
CA ALA A 110 -10.88 -14.60 -12.04
C ALA A 110 -12.04 -14.83 -11.05
N GLY A 111 -13.29 -14.66 -11.48
CA GLY A 111 -14.49 -14.92 -10.68
C GLY A 111 -15.01 -13.71 -9.91
N TYR A 112 -14.52 -12.50 -10.19
CA TYR A 112 -15.06 -11.27 -9.60
C TYR A 112 -16.22 -10.74 -10.47
N ASN A 113 -17.36 -10.42 -9.85
CA ASN A 113 -18.49 -9.78 -10.53
C ASN A 113 -18.37 -8.26 -10.38
N ILE A 114 -17.89 -7.57 -11.43
CA ILE A 114 -17.57 -6.12 -11.44
C ILE A 114 -18.20 -5.43 -12.67
#